data_AF-A0A1M5PT53-F1
#
_entry.id   AF-A0A1M5PT53-F1
#
_cell.length_a   1.000
_cell.length_b   1.000
_cell.length_c   1.000
_cell.angle_alpha   90.00
_cell.angle_beta   90.00
_cell.angle_gamma   90.00
#
_symmetry.space_group_name_H-M   'P 1'
#
loop_
_entity.id
_entity.type
_entity.pdbx_description
1 polymer ?
#
loop_
_entity_poly.entity_id
_entity_poly.type
_entity_poly.pdbx_seq_one_letter_code
_entity_poly.pdbx_strand_id
1 'polypeptide(L)'
;MFNILIVNSIFLLVFAFVLLLPFHLKDVNSRYYRGFLKFIPDLLKTRYYACMLLFVVTGIIVGNTARVVSESIVFGLLCIIIFIIIIFPFFFWLPFVIRNLFPDKYKGIWKKIGDWLEGPRYLFKRE
;
A
#
# COMPACT_ATOMS: atom_id res chain seq x y z
N MET A 1 3.82 -22.96 12.54
CA MET A 1 2.99 -21.73 12.43
C MET A 1 3.75 -20.46 12.84
N PHE A 2 4.31 -20.37 14.05
CA PHE A 2 4.99 -19.17 14.54
C PHE A 2 6.15 -18.67 13.64
N ASN A 3 6.99 -19.58 13.15
CA ASN A 3 8.08 -19.25 12.23
C ASN A 3 7.59 -18.67 10.89
N ILE A 4 6.45 -19.14 10.38
CA ILE A 4 5.88 -18.66 9.12
C ILE A 4 5.38 -17.22 9.28
N LEU A 5 4.73 -16.92 10.40
CA LEU A 5 4.27 -15.55 10.70
C LEU A 5 5.47 -14.60 10.82
N ILE A 6 6.52 -14.99 11.55
CA ILE A 6 7.73 -14.16 11.69
C ILE A 6 8.38 -13.91 10.35
N VAL A 7 8.60 -14.96 9.53
CA VAL A 7 9.22 -14.83 8.21
C VAL A 7 8.39 -13.93 7.31
N ASN A 8 7.07 -14.09 7.30
CA ASN A 8 6.16 -13.25 6.53
C ASN A 8 6.17 -11.79 6.98
N SER A 9 6.22 -11.53 8.30
CA SER A 9 6.32 -10.18 8.85
C SER A 9 7.65 -9.50 8.51
N ILE A 10 8.77 -10.22 8.62
CA ILE A 10 10.09 -9.71 8.24
C ILE A 10 10.12 -9.42 6.74
N PHE A 11 9.62 -10.34 5.92
CA PHE A 11 9.54 -10.15 4.48
C PHE A 11 8.71 -8.92 4.11
N LEU A 12 7.53 -8.75 4.72
CA LEU A 12 6.69 -7.56 4.52
C LEU A 12 7.40 -6.28 4.92
N LEU A 13 8.12 -6.28 6.04
CA LEU A 13 8.83 -5.10 6.53
C LEU A 13 9.97 -4.72 5.58
N VAL A 14 10.78 -5.69 5.15
CA VAL A 14 11.85 -5.47 4.18
C VAL A 14 11.28 -4.99 2.85
N PHE A 15 10.21 -5.62 2.38
CA PHE A 15 9.55 -5.26 1.13
C PHE A 15 8.96 -3.84 1.18
N ALA A 16 8.34 -3.46 2.31
CA ALA A 16 7.86 -2.10 2.56
C ALA A 16 9.00 -1.09 2.54
N PHE A 17 10.13 -1.42 3.16
CA PHE A 17 11.31 -0.56 3.17
C PHE A 17 11.86 -0.35 1.75
N VAL A 18 12.03 -1.42 0.97
CA VAL A 18 12.49 -1.35 -0.42
C VAL A 18 11.55 -0.49 -1.29
N LEU A 19 10.23 -0.60 -1.08
CA LEU A 19 9.24 0.15 -1.86
C LEU A 19 9.10 1.62 -1.46
N LEU A 20 9.13 1.93 -0.17
CA LEU A 20 8.81 3.28 0.34
C LEU A 20 10.04 4.15 0.60
N LEU A 21 11.18 3.57 0.95
CA LEU A 21 12.42 4.33 1.16
C LEU A 21 12.80 5.19 -0.06
N PRO A 22 12.70 4.72 -1.31
CA PRO A 22 13.04 5.53 -2.47
C PRO A 22 12.18 6.79 -2.62
N PHE A 23 10.90 6.71 -2.25
CA PHE A 23 10.03 7.88 -2.22
C PHE A 23 10.46 8.86 -1.13
N HIS A 24 10.73 8.36 0.08
CA HIS A 24 11.22 9.20 1.17
C HIS A 24 12.53 9.93 0.80
N LEU A 25 13.48 9.23 0.19
CA LEU A 25 14.76 9.82 -0.25
C LEU A 25 14.55 10.85 -1.37
N LYS A 26 13.61 10.62 -2.29
CA LYS A 26 13.24 11.60 -3.32
C LYS A 26 12.71 12.90 -2.70
N ASP A 27 11.91 12.80 -1.64
CA ASP A 27 11.27 13.96 -1.01
C ASP A 27 12.24 14.76 -0.13
N VAL A 28 13.12 14.07 0.61
CA VAL A 28 13.99 14.71 1.61
C VAL A 28 15.35 15.09 1.01
N ASN A 29 15.89 14.30 0.08
CA ASN A 29 17.30 14.42 -0.29
C ASN A 29 17.63 13.85 -1.69
N SER A 30 17.17 14.57 -2.72
CA SER A 30 17.31 14.17 -4.13
C SER A 30 18.75 13.91 -4.61
N ARG A 31 19.78 14.37 -3.89
CA ARG A 31 21.19 14.08 -4.23
C ARG A 31 21.53 12.59 -4.14
N TYR A 32 20.92 11.87 -3.20
CA TYR A 32 21.13 10.43 -2.99
C TYR A 32 20.20 9.56 -3.83
N TYR A 33 19.26 10.18 -4.54
CA TYR A 33 18.30 9.53 -5.44
C TYR A 33 18.97 9.22 -6.79
N ARG A 34 19.70 8.09 -6.87
CA ARG A 34 20.39 7.64 -8.09
C ARG A 34 20.30 6.11 -8.27
N GLY A 35 20.50 5.65 -9.50
CA GLY A 35 20.58 4.22 -9.82
C GLY A 35 19.30 3.44 -9.50
N PHE A 36 19.42 2.29 -8.85
CA PHE A 36 18.30 1.40 -8.51
C PHE A 36 17.20 2.09 -7.67
N LEU A 37 17.58 3.03 -6.80
CA LEU A 37 16.61 3.79 -5.99
C LEU A 37 15.73 4.70 -6.86
N LYS A 38 16.21 5.13 -8.02
CA LYS A 38 15.41 5.94 -8.94
C LYS A 38 14.39 5.12 -9.73
N PHE A 39 14.66 3.83 -9.91
CA PHE A 39 13.79 2.94 -10.67
C PHE A 39 12.38 2.83 -10.06
N ILE A 40 12.29 2.69 -8.73
CA ILE A 40 11.01 2.43 -8.06
C ILE A 40 10.03 3.61 -8.19
N PRO A 41 10.40 4.87 -7.87
CA PRO A 41 9.46 5.98 -8.03
C PRO A 41 9.25 6.39 -9.48
N ASP A 42 10.17 6.07 -10.39
CA ASP A 42 9.97 6.29 -11.83
C ASP A 42 8.95 5.28 -12.40
N LEU A 43 9.01 4.01 -11.98
CA LEU A 43 8.06 2.97 -12.37
C LEU A 43 6.68 3.19 -11.75
N LEU A 44 6.63 3.37 -10.43
CA LEU A 44 5.39 3.45 -9.67
C LEU A 44 4.79 4.86 -9.65
N LYS A 45 5.55 5.90 -10.01
CA LYS A 45 5.15 7.31 -10.10
C LYS A 45 4.74 7.96 -8.76
N THR A 46 3.94 7.32 -7.92
CA THR A 46 3.46 7.88 -6.64
C THR A 46 3.49 6.84 -5.52
N ARG A 47 3.50 7.35 -4.27
CA ARG A 47 3.41 6.51 -3.06
C ARG A 47 2.14 5.66 -3.05
N TYR A 48 1.04 6.18 -3.63
CA TYR A 48 -0.21 5.45 -3.83
C TYR A 48 0.00 4.06 -4.44
N TYR A 49 0.69 3.96 -5.58
CA TYR A 49 0.88 2.66 -6.24
C TYR A 49 1.87 1.76 -5.50
N ALA A 50 2.87 2.33 -4.83
CA ALA A 50 3.78 1.57 -3.98
C ALA A 50 3.04 0.95 -2.79
N CYS A 51 2.19 1.72 -2.12
CA CYS A 51 1.30 1.23 -1.07
C CYS A 51 0.28 0.22 -1.62
N MET A 52 -0.23 0.42 -2.84
CA MET A 52 -1.15 -0.51 -3.48
C MET A 52 -0.50 -1.88 -3.73
N LEU A 53 0.75 -1.89 -4.21
CA LEU A 53 1.52 -3.12 -4.40
C LEU A 53 1.82 -3.80 -3.05
N LEU A 54 2.21 -3.03 -2.03
CA LEU A 54 2.40 -3.55 -0.68
C LEU A 54 1.13 -4.20 -0.14
N PHE A 55 -0.01 -3.58 -0.39
CA PHE A 55 -1.30 -4.06 0.03
C PHE A 55 -1.66 -5.39 -0.65
N VAL A 56 -1.45 -5.52 -1.96
CA VAL A 56 -1.65 -6.78 -2.69
C VAL A 56 -0.75 -7.89 -2.14
N VAL A 57 0.54 -7.62 -1.93
CA VAL A 57 1.48 -8.59 -1.36
C VAL A 57 1.07 -8.99 0.05
N THR A 58 0.60 -8.05 0.86
CA THR A 58 0.06 -8.32 2.20
C THR A 58 -1.15 -9.24 2.14
N GLY A 59 -2.08 -8.99 1.22
CA GLY A 59 -3.24 -9.85 0.97
C GLY A 59 -2.82 -11.28 0.61
N ILE A 60 -1.87 -11.44 -0.31
CA ILE A 60 -1.32 -12.75 -0.70
C ILE A 60 -0.72 -13.48 0.51
N ILE A 61 0.03 -12.77 1.35
CA ILE A 61 0.63 -13.35 2.56
C ILE A 61 -0.42 -13.78 3.58
N VAL A 62 -1.46 -12.97 3.79
CA VAL A 62 -2.60 -13.31 4.64
C VAL A 62 -3.31 -14.55 4.09
N GLY A 63 -3.58 -14.59 2.79
CA GLY A 63 -4.19 -15.75 2.12
C GLY A 63 -3.36 -17.02 2.21
N ASN A 64 -2.05 -16.92 2.00
CA ASN A 64 -1.14 -18.06 2.10
C ASN A 64 -1.05 -18.56 3.55
N THR A 65 -1.02 -17.65 4.52
CA THR A 65 -1.05 -18.01 5.95
C THR A 65 -2.36 -18.72 6.28
N ALA A 66 -3.49 -18.19 5.85
CA ALA A 66 -4.80 -18.82 6.05
C ALA A 66 -4.87 -20.21 5.40
N ARG A 67 -4.38 -20.35 4.16
CA ARG A 67 -4.29 -21.63 3.46
C ARG A 67 -3.48 -22.66 4.25
N VAL A 68 -2.31 -22.28 4.77
CA VAL A 68 -1.43 -23.19 5.51
C VAL A 68 -2.09 -23.63 6.82
N VAL A 69 -2.83 -22.74 7.49
CA VAL A 69 -3.49 -23.04 8.76
C VAL A 69 -4.75 -23.89 8.57
N SER A 70 -5.54 -23.60 7.54
CA SER A 70 -6.80 -24.30 7.26
C SER A 70 -6.63 -25.51 6.33
N GLU A 71 -5.42 -25.76 5.84
CA GLU A 71 -5.08 -26.75 4.81
C GLU A 71 -5.96 -26.67 3.55
N SER A 72 -6.50 -25.48 3.25
CA SER A 72 -7.50 -25.28 2.19
C SER A 72 -7.15 -24.08 1.32
N ILE A 73 -6.98 -24.35 0.03
CA ILE A 73 -6.71 -23.32 -0.99
C ILE A 73 -7.90 -22.36 -1.10
N VAL A 74 -9.13 -22.88 -1.06
CA VAL A 74 -10.36 -22.08 -1.17
C VAL A 74 -10.45 -21.08 -0.01
N PHE A 75 -10.15 -21.53 1.21
CA PHE A 75 -10.16 -20.66 2.38
C PHE A 75 -9.10 -19.55 2.26
N GLY A 76 -7.89 -19.89 1.80
CA GLY A 76 -6.85 -18.89 1.53
C GLY A 76 -7.28 -17.83 0.51
N LEU A 77 -7.90 -18.23 -0.60
CA LEU A 77 -8.42 -17.31 -1.62
C LEU A 77 -9.52 -16.41 -1.07
N LEU A 78 -10.45 -16.95 -0.26
CA LEU A 78 -11.49 -16.16 0.40
C LEU A 78 -10.87 -15.09 1.32
N CYS A 79 -9.84 -15.43 2.09
CA CYS A 79 -9.14 -14.46 2.93
C CYS A 79 -8.48 -13.33 2.11
N ILE A 80 -7.91 -13.62 0.93
CA ILE A 80 -7.36 -12.59 0.03
C ILE A 80 -8.48 -11.64 -0.42
N ILE A 81 -9.60 -12.21 -0.88
CA ILE A 81 -10.73 -11.43 -1.39
C ILE A 81 -11.31 -10.54 -0.28
N ILE A 82 -11.54 -11.10 0.91
CA ILE A 82 -12.05 -10.36 2.06
C ILE A 82 -11.08 -9.23 2.46
N PHE A 83 -9.78 -9.54 2.52
CA PHE A 83 -8.75 -8.54 2.84
C PHE A 83 -8.78 -7.38 1.84
N ILE A 84 -8.83 -7.68 0.54
CA ILE A 84 -8.87 -6.66 -0.50
C ILE A 84 -10.17 -5.87 -0.43
N ILE A 85 -11.33 -6.52 -0.40
CA ILE A 85 -12.63 -5.82 -0.44
C ILE A 85 -12.84 -4.91 0.78
N ILE A 86 -12.39 -5.31 1.96
CA ILE A 86 -12.65 -4.54 3.18
C ILE A 86 -11.59 -3.46 3.39
N ILE A 87 -10.31 -3.82 3.28
CA ILE A 87 -9.23 -2.93 3.70
C ILE A 87 -8.82 -1.98 2.56
N PHE A 88 -8.92 -2.39 1.29
CA PHE A 88 -8.56 -1.53 0.16
C PHE A 88 -9.39 -0.25 0.11
N PRO A 89 -10.74 -0.28 0.18
CA PRO A 89 -11.54 0.94 0.13
C PRO A 89 -11.22 1.89 1.28
N PHE A 90 -10.98 1.34 2.47
CA PHE A 90 -10.76 2.14 3.68
C PHE A 90 -9.46 2.96 3.62
N PHE A 91 -8.38 2.41 3.08
CA PHE A 91 -7.08 3.06 3.08
C PHE A 91 -6.75 3.77 1.76
N PHE A 92 -7.22 3.24 0.63
CA PHE A 92 -6.84 3.74 -0.69
C PHE A 92 -7.94 4.53 -1.38
N TRP A 93 -9.21 4.35 -1.03
CA TRP A 93 -10.30 5.05 -1.70
C TRP A 93 -10.93 6.14 -0.82
N LEU A 94 -11.22 5.80 0.43
CA LEU A 94 -11.92 6.64 1.40
C LEU A 94 -11.27 8.03 1.62
N PRO A 95 -9.93 8.18 1.74
CA PRO A 95 -9.32 9.50 1.86
C PRO A 95 -9.66 10.42 0.67
N PHE A 96 -9.73 9.88 -0.54
CA PHE A 96 -10.00 10.64 -1.77
C PHE A 96 -11.50 10.85 -2.00
N VAL A 97 -12.34 9.88 -1.62
CA VAL A 97 -13.80 10.06 -1.60
C VAL A 97 -14.18 11.20 -0.66
N ILE A 98 -13.63 11.21 0.56
CA ILE A 98 -13.86 12.30 1.53
C ILE A 98 -13.37 13.62 0.96
N ARG A 99 -12.18 13.66 0.34
CA ARG A 99 -11.63 14.87 -0.28
C ARG A 99 -12.56 15.48 -1.33
N ASN A 100 -13.24 14.65 -2.13
CA ASN A 100 -14.04 15.12 -3.26
C ASN A 100 -15.51 15.35 -2.92
N LEU A 101 -16.15 14.42 -2.18
CA LEU A 101 -17.57 14.50 -1.86
C LEU A 101 -17.85 15.33 -0.61
N PHE A 102 -16.90 15.37 0.33
CA PHE A 102 -17.07 16.05 1.62
C PHE A 102 -15.82 16.85 1.99
N PRO A 103 -15.45 17.89 1.21
CA PRO A 103 -14.21 18.65 1.42
C PRO A 103 -14.13 19.26 2.83
N ASP A 104 -15.26 19.64 3.43
CA ASP A 104 -15.33 20.16 4.79
C ASP A 104 -14.92 19.14 5.86
N LYS A 105 -15.09 17.85 5.55
CA LYS A 105 -14.72 16.69 6.39
C LYS A 105 -13.30 16.16 6.08
N TYR A 106 -12.63 16.65 5.03
CA TYR A 106 -11.26 16.27 4.69
C TYR A 106 -10.25 16.95 5.63
N LYS A 107 -10.21 16.49 6.88
CA LYS A 107 -9.37 17.02 7.97
C LYS A 107 -8.74 15.87 8.77
N GLY A 108 -7.75 16.20 9.60
CA GLY A 108 -7.13 15.25 10.51
C GLY A 108 -6.42 14.08 9.79
N ILE A 109 -6.72 12.86 10.23
CA ILE A 109 -6.06 11.62 9.75
C ILE A 109 -6.30 11.41 8.25
N TRP A 110 -7.52 11.61 7.77
CA TRP A 110 -7.87 11.43 6.35
C TRP A 110 -7.08 12.35 5.43
N LYS A 111 -6.88 13.61 5.86
CA LYS A 111 -6.05 14.57 5.13
C LYS A 111 -4.58 14.15 5.12
N LYS A 112 -4.03 13.76 6.27
CA LYS A 112 -2.64 13.28 6.37
C LYS A 112 -2.38 12.08 5.46
N ILE A 113 -3.28 11.09 5.47
CA ILE A 113 -3.16 9.88 4.64
C ILE A 113 -3.28 10.25 3.15
N GLY A 114 -4.32 10.99 2.77
CA GLY A 114 -4.57 11.34 1.37
C GLY A 114 -3.46 12.20 0.76
N ASP A 115 -2.98 13.20 1.50
CA ASP A 115 -1.90 14.07 1.05
C ASP A 115 -0.56 13.31 0.97
N TRP A 116 -0.29 12.39 1.92
CA TRP A 116 0.92 11.57 1.90
C TRP A 116 0.91 10.51 0.79
N LEU A 117 -0.25 9.92 0.46
CA LEU A 117 -0.37 8.97 -0.64
C LEU A 117 -0.21 9.64 -2.02
N GLU A 118 -0.38 10.97 -2.10
CA GLU A 118 -0.35 11.78 -3.34
C GLU A 118 -1.42 11.43 -4.38
N GLY A 119 -2.28 10.46 -4.06
CA GLY A 119 -3.37 9.97 -4.91
C GLY A 119 -2.96 9.40 -6.28
N PRO A 120 -3.90 8.74 -6.96
CA PRO A 120 -3.77 8.42 -8.38
C PRO A 120 -3.82 9.71 -9.22
N ARG A 121 -2.69 10.09 -9.85
CA ARG A 121 -2.58 11.34 -10.65
C ARG A 121 -3.61 11.47 -11.78
N TYR A 122 -4.19 10.36 -12.24
CA TYR A 122 -5.10 10.29 -13.38
C TYR A 122 -6.58 10.40 -13.01
N LEU A 123 -6.96 10.17 -11.75
CA LEU A 123 -8.36 10.21 -11.30
C LEU A 123 -8.78 11.57 -10.75
N PHE A 124 -7.82 12.43 -10.38
CA PHE A 124 -8.08 13.71 -9.70
C PHE A 124 -7.35 14.88 -10.37
N LYS A 125 -7.23 14.84 -11.70
CA LYS A 125 -6.75 15.98 -12.49
C LYS A 125 -7.76 17.11 -12.30
N ARG A 126 -7.42 18.09 -11.47
CA ARG A 126 -8.16 19.36 -11.41
C ARG A 126 -7.87 20.07 -12.73
N GLU A 127 -8.87 20.12 -13.60
CA GLU A 127 -8.98 21.19 -14.58
C GLU A 127 -9.21 22.52 -13.85
#